data_AF-A0AAW6D0K4-F1
#
_entry.id   AF-A0AAW6D0K4-F1
#
_cell.length_a   1.000
_cell.length_b   1.000
_cell.length_c   1.000
_cell.angle_alpha   90.00
_cell.angle_beta   90.00
_cell.angle_gamma   90.00
#
_symmetry.space_group_name_H-M   'P 1'
#
loop_
_entity.id
_entity.type
_entity.pdbx_description
1 polymer ?
#
loop_
_entity_poly.entity_id
_entity_poly.type
_entity_poly.pdbx_seq_one_letter_code
_entity_poly.pdbx_strand_id
1 'polypeptide(L)' 'MSTHYRLIVKKGYASLLIRYIIEQSQKQGRKAIILTCKEEKIPFYEHLGFENQGLSSSVHGDVQWYQMIRRL' A
#
# COMPACT_ATOMS: atom_id res chain seq x y z
N MET A 1 -16.74 -19.27 12.36
CA MET A 1 -16.51 -17.82 12.55
C MET A 1 -15.88 -17.17 11.31
N SER A 2 -16.57 -17.01 10.16
CA SER A 2 -15.91 -16.36 8.99
C SER A 2 -16.81 -15.70 7.94
N THR A 3 -18.03 -15.28 8.30
CA THR A 3 -18.93 -14.62 7.33
C THR A 3 -18.87 -13.09 7.40
N HIS A 4 -18.43 -12.52 8.53
CA HIS A 4 -18.45 -11.06 8.76
C HIS A 4 -17.25 -10.29 8.16
N TYR A 5 -16.06 -10.91 8.03
CA TYR A 5 -14.87 -10.22 7.48
C TYR A 5 -14.96 -9.92 5.96
N ARG A 6 -15.78 -10.68 5.21
CA ARG A 6 -15.95 -10.46 3.77
C ARG A 6 -16.75 -9.20 3.42
N LEU A 7 -17.46 -8.58 4.37
CA LEU A 7 -18.34 -7.43 4.11
C LEU A 7 -17.58 -6.10 3.94
N ILE A 8 -16.33 -6.01 4.37
CA ILE A 8 -15.50 -4.78 4.30
C ILE A 8 -14.67 -4.75 3.02
N VAL A 9 -14.22 -5.92 2.56
CA VAL A 9 -13.43 -6.05 1.33
C VAL A 9 -14.31 -5.64 0.15
N LYS A 10 -13.83 -4.69 -0.67
CA LYS A 10 -14.52 -4.05 -1.82
C LYS A 10 -15.41 -2.82 -1.56
N LYS A 11 -15.46 -2.29 -0.34
CA LYS A 11 -16.13 -0.99 -0.07
C LYS A 11 -15.27 0.25 -0.36
N GLY A 12 -14.06 0.08 -0.90
CA GLY A 12 -13.15 1.18 -1.23
C GLY A 12 -12.41 1.80 -0.03
N TYR A 13 -12.63 1.31 1.20
CA TYR A 13 -12.01 1.88 2.41
C TYR A 13 -10.48 1.85 2.39
N ALA A 14 -9.86 0.83 1.80
CA ALA A 14 -8.42 0.77 1.66
C ALA A 14 -7.89 1.96 0.84
N SER A 15 -8.50 2.23 -0.32
CA SER A 15 -8.13 3.38 -1.15
C SER A 15 -8.38 4.70 -0.43
N LEU A 16 -9.48 4.81 0.31
CA LEU A 16 -9.80 6.00 1.10
C LEU A 16 -8.73 6.26 2.19
N LEU A 17 -8.34 5.22 2.92
CA LEU A 17 -7.33 5.31 3.96
C LEU A 17 -5.97 5.71 3.40
N ILE A 18 -5.54 5.09 2.29
CA ILE A 18 -4.26 5.43 1.66
C ILE A 18 -4.28 6.88 1.14
N ARG A 19 -5.39 7.35 0.55
CA ARG A 19 -5.53 8.76 0.13
C ARG A 19 -5.44 9.71 1.32
N TYR A 20 -6.07 9.39 2.43
CA TYR A 20 -5.95 10.16 3.67
C TYR A 20 -4.49 10.21 4.15
N ILE A 21 -3.77 9.08 4.17
CA ILE A 21 -2.36 9.02 4.57
C ILE A 21 -1.48 9.88 3.64
N ILE A 22 -1.72 9.86 2.33
CA ILE A 22 -1.04 10.71 1.35
C ILE A 22 -1.22 12.18 1.72
N GLU A 23 -2.47 12.62 1.93
CA GLU A 23 -2.79 14.00 2.27
C GLU A 23 -2.13 14.44 3.58
N GLN A 24 -2.19 13.61 4.63
CA GLN A 24 -1.57 13.92 5.91
C GLN A 24 -0.05 13.98 5.79
N SER A 25 0.55 13.10 5.00
CA SER A 25 2.00 13.10 4.80
C SER A 25 2.48 14.35 4.05
N GLN A 26 1.71 14.83 3.07
CA GLN A 26 1.98 16.10 2.39
C GLN A 26 1.87 17.29 3.36
N LYS A 27 0.82 17.35 4.19
CA LYS A 27 0.65 18.40 5.22
C LYS A 27 1.79 18.43 6.23
N GLN A 28 2.37 17.26 6.54
CA GLN A 28 3.54 17.14 7.42
C GLN A 28 4.89 17.42 6.72
N GLY A 29 4.90 17.79 5.43
CA GLY A 29 6.13 18.05 4.68
C GLY A 29 6.98 16.80 4.44
N ARG A 30 6.38 15.61 4.40
CA ARG A 30 7.10 14.37 4.07
C ARG A 30 7.44 14.36 2.58
N LYS A 31 8.61 13.80 2.23
CA LYS A 31 9.09 13.76 0.84
C LYS A 31 8.54 12.58 0.03
N ALA A 32 8.25 11.47 0.71
CA ALA A 32 7.77 10.26 0.08
C ALA A 32 7.11 9.33 1.11
N ILE A 33 6.30 8.39 0.62
CA ILE A 33 5.78 7.24 1.36
C ILE A 33 6.43 5.99 0.78
N ILE A 34 6.95 5.14 1.65
CA ILE A 34 7.58 3.86 1.30
C ILE A 34 6.82 2.74 2.03
N LEU A 35 6.44 1.69 1.30
CA LEU A 35 5.80 0.51 1.89
C LEU A 35 6.23 -0.77 1.18
N THR A 36 6.11 -1.91 1.85
CA THR A 36 6.29 -3.23 1.26
C THR A 36 4.93 -3.89 1.03
N CYS A 37 4.77 -4.56 -0.12
CA CYS A 37 3.54 -5.26 -0.46
C CYS A 37 3.81 -6.60 -1.15
N LYS A 38 2.82 -7.49 -1.19
CA LYS A 38 2.89 -8.71 -1.99
C LYS A 38 2.63 -8.37 -3.46
N GLU A 39 3.12 -9.22 -4.37
CA GLU A 39 3.01 -9.03 -5.82
C GLU A 39 1.57 -8.73 -6.27
N GLU A 40 0.58 -9.45 -5.75
CA GLU A 40 -0.82 -9.29 -6.13
C GLU A 40 -1.43 -7.93 -5.71
N LYS A 41 -0.72 -7.14 -4.91
CA LYS A 41 -1.13 -5.80 -4.47
C LYS A 41 -0.42 -4.67 -5.22
N ILE A 42 0.57 -4.95 -6.07
CA ILE A 42 1.26 -3.94 -6.87
C ILE A 42 0.24 -3.08 -7.66
N PRO A 43 -0.70 -3.66 -8.44
CA PRO A 43 -1.62 -2.85 -9.26
C PRO A 43 -2.53 -1.94 -8.43
N PHE A 44 -2.87 -2.37 -7.20
CA PHE A 44 -3.67 -1.56 -6.29
C PHE A 44 -2.92 -0.29 -5.86
N TYR A 45 -1.64 -0.40 -5.53
CA TYR A 45 -0.83 0.74 -5.12
C TYR A 45 -0.41 1.61 -6.31
N GLU A 46 -0.15 1.03 -7.48
CA GLU A 46 0.11 1.77 -8.72
C GLU A 46 -1.06 2.68 -9.10
N HIS A 47 -2.30 2.19 -8.96
CA HIS A 47 -3.49 3.02 -9.16
C HIS A 47 -3.58 4.23 -8.21
N LEU A 48 -2.87 4.20 -7.07
CA LEU A 48 -2.79 5.29 -6.11
C LEU A 48 -1.53 6.17 -6.28
N GLY A 49 -0.76 5.94 -7.35
CA GLY A 49 0.43 6.71 -7.72
C GLY A 49 1.71 6.25 -7.04
N PHE A 50 1.76 5.00 -6.55
CA PHE A 50 3.01 4.40 -6.12
C PHE A 50 3.76 3.77 -7.31
N GLU A 51 5.07 3.84 -7.27
CA GLU A 51 5.99 3.21 -8.21
C GLU A 51 6.60 1.97 -7.57
N ASN A 52 6.65 0.87 -8.32
CA ASN A 52 7.33 -0.36 -7.90
C ASN A 52 8.85 -0.20 -8.05
N GLN A 53 9.59 -0.38 -6.95
CA GLN A 53 11.05 -0.36 -6.91
C GLN A 53 11.67 -1.78 -6.99
N GLY A 54 10.85 -2.80 -7.21
CA GLY A 54 11.26 -4.19 -7.33
C GLY A 54 11.20 -4.95 -6.00
N LEU A 55 11.89 -6.10 -5.97
CA LEU A 55 11.93 -6.97 -4.80
C LEU A 55 12.56 -6.25 -3.61
N SER A 56 11.86 -6.29 -2.49
CA SER A 56 12.36 -5.85 -1.19
C SER A 56 13.32 -6.89 -0.63
N SER A 57 14.31 -6.43 0.14
CA SER A 57 15.21 -7.30 0.91
C SER A 57 14.54 -7.96 2.12
N SER A 58 13.28 -7.63 2.41
CA SER A 58 12.53 -8.24 3.50
C SER A 58 12.23 -9.71 3.19
N VAL A 59 12.61 -10.60 4.12
CA VAL A 59 12.31 -12.04 4.09
C VAL A 59 11.23 -12.42 5.11
N HIS A 60 10.55 -11.43 5.69
CA HIS A 60 9.59 -11.68 6.75
C HIS A 60 8.44 -12.60 6.27
N GLY A 61 8.27 -13.73 6.95
CA GLY A 61 7.20 -14.70 6.65
C GLY A 61 7.44 -15.57 5.42
N ASP A 62 8.70 -15.73 4.99
CA ASP A 62 9.13 -16.61 3.88
C ASP A 62 8.39 -16.34 2.56
N VAL A 63 8.01 -15.09 2.34
CA VAL A 63 7.34 -14.62 1.12
C VAL A 63 8.12 -13.48 0.48
N GLN A 64 7.99 -13.37 -0.85
CA GLN A 64 8.54 -12.25 -1.60
C GLN A 64 7.73 -10.99 -1.35
N TRP A 65 8.45 -9.91 -1.01
CA TRP A 65 7.89 -8.58 -0.84
C TRP A 65 8.41 -7.67 -1.94
N TYR A 66 7.58 -6.72 -2.36
CA TYR A 66 7.91 -5.68 -3.32
C TYR A 66 7.90 -4.32 -2.63
N GLN A 67 8.92 -3.52 -2.92
CA GLN A 67 9.05 -2.18 -2.39
C GLN A 67 8.28 -1.20 -3.28
N MET A 68 7.33 -0.47 -2.70
CA MET A 68 6.57 0.58 -3.38
C MET A 68 6.96 1.95 -2.81
N ILE A 69 7.13 2.94 -3.68
CA ILE A 69 7.40 4.34 -3.28
C ILE A 69 6.42 5.29 -3.96
N ARG A 70 5.92 6.27 -3.22
CA ARG A 70 5.22 7.42 -3.80
C ARG A 70 5.88 8.69 -3.32
N ARG A 71 6.36 9.52 -4.25
CA ARG A 71 6.82 10.88 -3.94
C ARG A 71 5.61 11.78 -3.63
N LEU A 72 5.75 12.67 -2.66
CA LEU A 72 4.66 13.47 -2.11
C LEU A 72 4.74 14.92 -2.56
#